data_AF-A0A937PTL0-F1
#
_entry.id   AF-A0A937PTL0-F1
#
_cell.length_a   1.000
_cell.length_b   1.000
_cell.length_c   1.000
_cell.angle_alpha   90.00
_cell.angle_beta   90.00
_cell.angle_gamma   90.00
#
_symmetry.space_group_name_H-M   'P 1'
#
loop_
_entity.id
_entity.type
_entity.pdbx_description
1 polymer ?
#
loop_
_entity_poly.entity_id
_entity_poly.type
_entity_poly.pdbx_seq_one_letter_code
_entity_poly.pdbx_strand_id
1 'polypeptide(L)'
;MAKVFLNIGCALLAAALITGCGTGGRSGGESQAIESESMTRALAEFNRGAALLEQYKYLDAAEAFETVVKAAPDWTAARFNLGLAYFNMQEQRGAERHLSDAGEAFEAVLRSDPNHVHSRFCLGLYHQHLGKNEQAIECFRAVYRADSADPYAAYKYAEALISVGRKEEGTRMLEKVITLDPGCVSAVYRLATQYQRMGQREKAMSLFERFKELKTAELTGGSFTVLKGYGTIGKYYMALGADDLPLSQVPLETRTVFSPDIKRLDTEVLAWDCPGGTISLPGIAAGDVDGDGDIDVCISSTGTEAKTSLWLNDGAGGFSESATLGRKGVCPCFGDVDNDGDIDLWLGCAGADLYFENDGKGNLERAETEPIGGKGLVTGCARLVDFDSDGDLDFLAFRFARGGVPAGGGFEPAASSLYNNNRDGSFTDVAERVGLKF
;
A
#
# COMPACT_ATOMS: atom_id res chain seq x y z
N MET A 1 24.92 35.37 -38.67
CA MET A 1 24.95 36.64 -37.91
C MET A 1 23.84 37.53 -38.43
N ALA A 2 22.72 37.63 -37.71
CA ALA A 2 21.57 38.43 -38.12
C ALA A 2 21.14 39.38 -36.98
N LYS A 3 20.83 40.61 -37.43
CA LYS A 3 20.47 41.88 -36.76
C LYS A 3 19.17 41.78 -35.93
N VAL A 4 19.09 42.35 -34.71
CA VAL A 4 18.74 43.74 -34.31
C VAL A 4 17.25 44.13 -34.52
N PHE A 5 16.55 44.26 -33.38
CA PHE A 5 15.42 45.14 -32.97
C PHE A 5 14.17 45.38 -33.84
N LEU A 6 12.97 45.18 -33.24
CA LEU A 6 11.92 46.21 -33.14
C LEU A 6 10.91 45.93 -32.01
N ASN A 7 10.52 46.99 -31.31
CA ASN A 7 9.52 47.08 -30.23
C ASN A 7 8.11 47.39 -30.80
N ILE A 8 7.12 47.29 -29.91
CA ILE A 8 5.76 47.91 -29.88
C ILE A 8 4.60 47.11 -30.48
N GLY A 9 3.61 46.84 -29.62
CA GLY A 9 2.24 46.53 -30.02
C GLY A 9 1.33 46.09 -28.87
N CYS A 10 1.03 46.98 -27.90
CA CYS A 10 -0.15 46.83 -27.05
C CYS A 10 -1.42 46.79 -27.92
N ALA A 11 -2.20 45.72 -27.81
CA ALA A 11 -3.59 45.71 -28.24
C ALA A 11 -4.45 45.09 -27.12
N LEU A 12 -5.20 45.95 -26.45
CA LEU A 12 -6.43 45.60 -25.75
C LEU A 12 -7.34 44.83 -26.70
N LEU A 13 -7.80 43.65 -26.29
CA LEU A 13 -9.02 43.06 -26.84
C LEU A 13 -9.87 42.54 -25.69
N ALA A 14 -11.05 43.14 -25.63
CA ALA A 14 -12.05 42.98 -24.61
C ALA A 14 -12.56 41.54 -24.52
N ALA A 15 -12.89 41.14 -23.28
CA ALA A 15 -13.74 40.01 -23.01
C ALA A 15 -15.06 40.16 -23.79
N ALA A 16 -15.27 39.28 -24.78
CA ALA A 16 -16.57 39.05 -25.34
C ALA A 16 -17.27 37.99 -24.46
N LEU A 17 -18.21 38.46 -23.64
CA LEU A 17 -19.35 37.66 -23.21
C LEU A 17 -20.05 37.12 -24.46
N ILE A 18 -19.97 35.82 -24.69
CA ILE A 18 -20.88 35.13 -25.62
C ILE A 18 -21.73 34.18 -24.77
N THR A 19 -22.85 34.72 -24.30
CA THR A 19 -24.11 33.98 -24.29
C THR A 19 -24.54 33.82 -25.74
N GLY A 20 -24.42 32.61 -26.28
CA GLY A 20 -24.80 32.34 -27.66
C GLY A 20 -24.90 30.84 -27.91
N CYS A 21 -26.14 30.34 -27.92
CA CYS A 21 -26.48 29.04 -28.51
C CYS A 21 -25.93 28.99 -29.95
N GLY A 22 -25.03 28.05 -30.22
CA GLY A 22 -24.44 27.82 -31.53
C GLY A 22 -23.93 26.40 -31.62
N THR A 23 -24.74 25.53 -32.21
CA THR A 23 -24.40 24.15 -32.58
C THR A 23 -23.26 24.16 -33.61
N GLY A 24 -22.08 23.68 -33.22
CA GLY A 24 -20.98 23.45 -34.14
C GLY A 24 -19.64 23.30 -33.44
N GLY A 25 -19.21 22.06 -33.18
CA GLY A 25 -17.86 21.72 -32.73
C GLY A 25 -17.71 21.41 -31.23
N ARG A 26 -18.47 20.44 -30.69
CA ARG A 26 -18.32 19.95 -29.31
C ARG A 26 -17.69 18.56 -29.18
N SER A 27 -17.42 17.87 -30.29
CA SER A 27 -16.99 16.47 -30.25
C SER A 27 -15.58 16.23 -29.69
N GLY A 28 -14.72 17.26 -29.65
CA GLY A 28 -13.36 17.14 -29.09
C GLY A 28 -13.35 17.18 -27.56
N GLY A 29 -14.01 18.17 -26.95
CA GLY A 29 -14.02 18.35 -25.49
C GLY A 29 -14.89 17.34 -24.74
N GLU A 30 -16.05 16.95 -25.31
CA GLU A 30 -16.90 15.92 -24.68
C GLU A 30 -16.24 14.53 -24.74
N SER A 31 -15.59 14.16 -25.86
CA SER A 31 -14.87 12.89 -25.97
C SER A 31 -13.66 12.84 -25.03
N GLN A 32 -12.96 13.96 -24.84
CA GLN A 32 -11.81 14.06 -23.94
C GLN A 32 -12.20 14.04 -22.46
N ALA A 33 -13.29 14.72 -22.09
CA ALA A 33 -13.82 14.66 -20.72
C ALA A 33 -14.28 13.24 -20.37
N ILE A 34 -14.96 12.56 -21.30
CA ILE A 34 -15.40 11.17 -21.13
C ILE A 34 -14.19 10.21 -21.03
N GLU A 35 -13.13 10.41 -21.83
CA GLU A 35 -11.89 9.62 -21.73
C GLU A 35 -11.18 9.85 -20.40
N SER A 36 -11.12 11.09 -19.90
CA SER A 36 -10.53 11.43 -18.60
C SER A 36 -11.32 10.82 -17.44
N GLU A 37 -12.65 10.96 -17.45
CA GLU A 37 -13.54 10.39 -16.42
C GLU A 37 -13.49 8.86 -16.44
N SER A 38 -13.46 8.26 -17.64
CA SER A 38 -13.28 6.81 -17.80
C SER A 38 -11.94 6.33 -17.25
N MET A 39 -10.87 7.12 -17.37
CA MET A 39 -9.56 6.74 -16.85
C MET A 39 -9.48 6.91 -15.32
N THR A 40 -10.06 7.97 -14.76
CA THR A 40 -10.19 8.14 -13.31
C THR A 40 -10.95 6.96 -12.69
N ARG A 41 -12.07 6.56 -13.31
CA ARG A 41 -12.83 5.39 -12.87
C ARG A 41 -12.03 4.09 -13.01
N ALA A 42 -11.24 3.93 -14.09
CA ALA A 42 -10.38 2.77 -14.26
C ALA A 42 -9.28 2.71 -13.18
N LEU A 43 -8.71 3.86 -12.78
CA LEU A 43 -7.75 3.94 -11.70
C LEU A 43 -8.38 3.60 -10.33
N ALA A 44 -9.59 4.09 -10.06
CA ALA A 44 -10.32 3.75 -8.84
C ALA A 44 -10.60 2.24 -8.75
N GLU A 45 -11.12 1.63 -9.82
CA GLU A 45 -11.33 0.16 -9.87
C GLU A 45 -10.02 -0.62 -9.81
N PHE A 46 -8.92 -0.09 -10.34
CA PHE A 46 -7.60 -0.70 -10.22
C PHE A 46 -7.12 -0.73 -8.77
N ASN A 47 -7.22 0.40 -8.06
CA ASN A 47 -6.85 0.50 -6.65
C ASN A 47 -7.74 -0.41 -5.79
N ARG A 48 -9.05 -0.39 -6.03
CA ARG A 48 -10.02 -1.28 -5.38
C ARG A 48 -9.68 -2.76 -5.63
N GLY A 49 -9.35 -3.14 -6.86
CA GLY A 49 -8.93 -4.49 -7.19
C GLY A 49 -7.65 -4.91 -6.44
N ALA A 50 -6.69 -4.00 -6.28
CA ALA A 50 -5.47 -4.25 -5.54
C ALA A 50 -5.74 -4.45 -4.04
N ALA A 51 -6.59 -3.61 -3.43
CA ALA A 51 -7.03 -3.79 -2.05
C ALA A 51 -7.75 -5.14 -1.85
N LEU A 52 -8.65 -5.51 -2.77
CA LEU A 52 -9.35 -6.80 -2.73
C LEU A 52 -8.41 -8.01 -2.84
N LEU A 53 -7.30 -7.89 -3.57
CA LEU A 53 -6.24 -8.92 -3.61
C LEU A 53 -5.59 -9.13 -2.23
N GLU A 54 -5.22 -8.03 -1.56
CA GLU A 54 -4.64 -8.06 -0.20
C GLU A 54 -5.64 -8.61 0.83
N GLN A 55 -6.93 -8.39 0.62
CA GLN A 55 -8.01 -8.98 1.41
C GLN A 55 -8.31 -10.46 1.10
N TYR A 56 -7.56 -11.10 0.19
CA TYR A 56 -7.80 -12.46 -0.30
C TYR A 56 -9.17 -12.66 -0.99
N LYS A 57 -9.85 -11.57 -1.37
CA LYS A 57 -11.13 -11.56 -2.10
C LYS A 57 -10.89 -11.65 -3.60
N TYR A 58 -10.29 -12.75 -4.04
CA TYR A 58 -9.75 -12.89 -5.40
C TYR A 58 -10.78 -12.80 -6.52
N LEU A 59 -12.02 -13.25 -6.29
CA LEU A 59 -13.08 -13.17 -7.31
C LEU A 59 -13.48 -11.72 -7.56
N ASP A 60 -13.74 -10.97 -6.49
CA ASP A 60 -14.12 -9.55 -6.56
C ASP A 60 -12.98 -8.71 -7.14
N ALA A 61 -11.73 -9.03 -6.78
CA ALA A 61 -10.55 -8.42 -7.37
C ALA A 61 -10.47 -8.66 -8.88
N ALA A 62 -10.72 -9.89 -9.33
CA ALA A 62 -10.72 -10.23 -10.75
C ALA A 62 -11.81 -9.45 -11.51
N GLU A 63 -13.02 -9.32 -10.94
CA GLU A 63 -14.11 -8.53 -11.55
C GLU A 63 -13.75 -7.04 -11.69
N ALA A 64 -13.11 -6.46 -10.67
CA ALA A 64 -12.60 -5.09 -10.71
C ALA A 64 -11.55 -4.94 -11.84
N PHE A 65 -10.51 -5.78 -11.86
CA PHE A 65 -9.47 -5.69 -12.88
C PHE A 65 -9.96 -6.02 -14.29
N GLU A 66 -10.96 -6.89 -14.47
CA GLU A 66 -11.60 -7.11 -15.77
C GLU A 66 -12.21 -5.82 -16.32
N THR A 67 -12.80 -5.00 -15.45
CA THR A 67 -13.36 -3.70 -15.81
C THR A 67 -12.24 -2.75 -16.25
N VAL A 68 -11.12 -2.74 -15.53
CA VAL A 68 -9.92 -1.94 -15.87
C VAL A 68 -9.33 -2.37 -17.21
N VAL A 69 -9.11 -3.67 -17.44
CA VAL A 69 -8.50 -4.18 -18.68
C VAL A 69 -9.41 -3.96 -19.90
N LYS A 70 -10.75 -3.93 -19.72
CA LYS A 70 -11.68 -3.53 -20.78
C LYS A 70 -11.55 -2.06 -21.15
N ALA A 71 -11.34 -1.18 -20.17
CA ALA A 71 -11.19 0.26 -20.39
C ALA A 71 -9.79 0.65 -20.89
N ALA A 72 -8.74 0.02 -20.34
CA ALA A 72 -7.34 0.30 -20.61
C ALA A 72 -6.60 -1.02 -20.97
N PRO A 73 -6.78 -1.55 -22.19
CA PRO A 73 -6.21 -2.83 -22.58
C PRO A 73 -4.69 -2.82 -22.65
N ASP A 74 -4.03 -1.68 -22.76
CA ASP A 74 -2.56 -1.63 -22.82
C ASP A 74 -1.91 -1.50 -21.44
N TRP A 75 -2.69 -1.37 -20.37
CA TRP A 75 -2.17 -1.22 -19.01
C TRP A 75 -1.65 -2.57 -18.48
N THR A 76 -0.32 -2.72 -18.43
CA THR A 76 0.33 -3.98 -18.08
C THR A 76 0.15 -4.37 -16.61
N ALA A 77 0.21 -3.42 -15.66
CA ALA A 77 -0.06 -3.70 -14.26
C ALA A 77 -1.48 -4.23 -14.03
N ALA A 78 -2.51 -3.63 -14.65
CA ALA A 78 -3.89 -4.08 -14.53
C ALA A 78 -4.06 -5.53 -15.03
N ARG A 79 -3.46 -5.85 -16.18
CA ARG A 79 -3.49 -7.23 -16.71
C ARG A 79 -2.70 -8.20 -15.84
N PHE A 80 -1.55 -7.79 -15.31
CA PHE A 80 -0.77 -8.62 -14.40
C PHE A 80 -1.55 -8.93 -13.11
N ASN A 81 -2.14 -7.91 -12.47
CA ASN A 81 -2.93 -8.07 -11.26
C ASN A 81 -4.19 -8.93 -11.49
N LEU A 82 -4.83 -8.80 -12.67
CA LEU A 82 -5.91 -9.71 -13.08
C LEU A 82 -5.43 -11.17 -13.13
N GLY A 83 -4.27 -11.42 -13.76
CA GLY A 83 -3.67 -12.75 -13.81
C GLY A 83 -3.34 -13.30 -12.43
N LEU A 84 -2.90 -12.44 -11.51
CA LEU A 84 -2.61 -12.79 -10.12
C LEU A 84 -3.88 -13.16 -9.35
N ALA A 85 -4.98 -12.40 -9.53
CA ALA A 85 -6.28 -12.70 -8.96
C ALA A 85 -6.79 -14.08 -9.42
N TYR A 86 -6.75 -14.33 -10.73
CA TYR A 86 -7.12 -15.64 -11.28
C TYR A 86 -6.24 -16.78 -10.78
N PHE A 87 -4.92 -16.58 -10.69
CA PHE A 87 -4.00 -17.62 -10.25
C PHE A 87 -4.23 -18.01 -8.78
N ASN A 88 -4.58 -17.06 -7.92
CA ASN A 88 -4.90 -17.35 -6.52
C ASN A 88 -6.23 -18.12 -6.33
N MET A 89 -7.08 -18.21 -7.36
CA MET A 89 -8.29 -19.05 -7.34
C MET A 89 -8.05 -20.50 -7.78
N GLN A 90 -6.81 -20.88 -8.11
CA GLN A 90 -6.46 -22.19 -8.71
C GLN A 90 -6.89 -23.44 -7.90
N GLU A 91 -7.05 -23.33 -6.58
CA GLU A 91 -7.44 -24.48 -5.73
C GLU A 91 -8.97 -24.65 -5.61
N GLN A 92 -9.76 -23.73 -6.17
CA GLN A 92 -11.22 -23.80 -6.11
C GLN A 92 -11.81 -24.81 -7.13
N ARG A 93 -12.96 -25.42 -6.81
CA ARG A 93 -13.66 -26.31 -7.75
C ARG A 93 -14.12 -25.52 -8.98
N GLY A 94 -13.72 -25.97 -10.16
CA GLY A 94 -14.05 -25.29 -11.43
C GLY A 94 -13.04 -24.22 -11.85
N ALA A 95 -11.92 -24.09 -11.14
CA ALA A 95 -10.88 -23.09 -11.43
C ALA A 95 -10.04 -23.35 -12.70
N GLU A 96 -10.33 -24.38 -13.49
CA GLU A 96 -9.59 -24.68 -14.73
C GLU A 96 -9.56 -23.49 -15.68
N ARG A 97 -10.69 -22.78 -15.78
CA ARG A 97 -10.79 -21.56 -16.59
C ARG A 97 -9.92 -20.44 -16.02
N HIS A 98 -10.04 -20.13 -14.73
CA HIS A 98 -9.24 -19.10 -14.08
C HIS A 98 -7.74 -19.40 -14.18
N LEU A 99 -7.33 -20.65 -13.98
CA LEU A 99 -5.93 -21.05 -14.15
C LEU A 99 -5.44 -20.81 -15.58
N SER A 100 -6.26 -21.12 -16.59
CA SER A 100 -5.94 -20.82 -17.99
C SER A 100 -5.83 -19.32 -18.25
N ASP A 101 -6.79 -18.54 -17.74
CA ASP A 101 -6.86 -17.09 -17.92
C ASP A 101 -5.66 -16.39 -17.23
N ALA A 102 -5.19 -16.91 -16.09
CA ALA A 102 -3.98 -16.44 -15.42
C ALA A 102 -2.72 -16.60 -16.29
N GLY A 103 -2.55 -17.79 -16.89
CA GLY A 103 -1.43 -18.06 -17.80
C GLY A 103 -1.41 -17.12 -19.00
N GLU A 104 -2.56 -16.95 -19.67
CA GLU A 104 -2.70 -16.02 -20.79
C GLU A 104 -2.43 -14.57 -20.38
N ALA A 105 -2.88 -14.14 -19.19
CA ALA A 105 -2.61 -12.80 -18.69
C ALA A 105 -1.11 -12.54 -18.51
N PHE A 106 -0.37 -13.47 -17.89
CA PHE A 106 1.08 -13.34 -17.71
C PHE A 106 1.83 -13.37 -19.04
N GLU A 107 1.46 -14.27 -19.96
CA GLU A 107 2.05 -14.34 -21.30
C GLU A 107 1.76 -13.08 -22.11
N ALA A 108 0.54 -12.54 -22.01
CA ALA A 108 0.15 -11.31 -22.69
C ALA A 108 0.96 -10.11 -22.21
N VAL A 109 1.22 -9.98 -20.90
CA VAL A 109 2.13 -8.94 -20.39
C VAL A 109 3.54 -9.13 -20.96
N LEU A 110 4.06 -10.35 -21.01
CA LEU A 110 5.40 -10.64 -21.57
C LEU A 110 5.50 -10.43 -23.09
N ARG A 111 4.38 -10.46 -23.83
CA ARG A 111 4.36 -10.08 -25.26
C ARG A 111 4.61 -8.58 -25.44
N SER A 112 4.10 -7.76 -24.52
CA SER A 112 4.25 -6.30 -24.56
C SER A 112 5.54 -5.82 -23.88
N ASP A 113 5.88 -6.39 -22.73
CA ASP A 113 7.13 -6.16 -22.00
C ASP A 113 7.86 -7.49 -21.72
N PRO A 114 8.77 -7.92 -22.60
CA PRO A 114 9.53 -9.16 -22.43
C PRO A 114 10.43 -9.19 -21.18
N ASN A 115 10.72 -8.04 -20.56
CA ASN A 115 11.57 -7.94 -19.37
C ASN A 115 10.74 -7.83 -18.08
N HIS A 116 9.42 -7.94 -18.14
CA HIS A 116 8.54 -7.82 -16.98
C HIS A 116 8.78 -8.94 -15.96
N VAL A 117 9.55 -8.63 -14.92
CA VAL A 117 10.08 -9.62 -13.97
C VAL A 117 8.96 -10.31 -13.17
N HIS A 118 7.92 -9.57 -12.77
CA HIS A 118 6.78 -10.09 -11.99
C HIS A 118 5.98 -11.13 -12.79
N SER A 119 5.60 -10.81 -14.03
CA SER A 119 4.89 -11.75 -14.92
C SER A 119 5.72 -12.98 -15.20
N ARG A 120 7.03 -12.81 -15.40
CA ARG A 120 7.93 -13.93 -15.61
C ARG A 120 8.03 -14.84 -14.39
N PHE A 121 8.09 -14.28 -13.18
CA PHE A 121 8.08 -15.05 -11.95
C PHE A 121 6.77 -15.82 -11.77
N CYS A 122 5.62 -15.16 -11.96
CA CYS A 122 4.30 -15.77 -11.85
C CYS A 122 4.05 -16.85 -12.93
N LEU A 123 4.55 -16.64 -14.15
CA LEU A 123 4.51 -17.68 -15.20
C LEU A 123 5.34 -18.91 -14.82
N GLY A 124 6.45 -18.72 -14.10
CA GLY A 124 7.22 -19.82 -13.50
C GLY A 124 6.42 -20.62 -12.48
N LEU A 125 5.69 -19.93 -11.58
CA LEU A 125 4.79 -20.57 -10.62
C LEU A 125 3.64 -21.32 -11.31
N TYR A 126 3.05 -20.72 -12.35
CA TYR A 126 2.04 -21.34 -13.20
C TYR A 126 2.55 -22.63 -13.85
N HIS A 127 3.73 -22.62 -14.47
CA HIS A 127 4.33 -23.82 -15.05
C HIS A 127 4.63 -24.90 -14.00
N GLN A 128 5.09 -24.50 -12.81
CA GLN A 128 5.30 -25.42 -11.70
C GLN A 128 3.98 -26.06 -11.24
N HIS A 129 2.89 -25.30 -11.16
CA HIS A 129 1.55 -25.82 -10.84
C HIS A 129 1.09 -26.85 -11.87
N LEU A 130 1.35 -26.62 -13.15
CA LEU A 130 1.06 -27.57 -14.24
C LEU A 130 2.03 -28.76 -14.32
N GLY A 131 3.03 -28.84 -13.43
CA GLY A 131 4.07 -29.88 -13.45
C GLY A 131 5.12 -29.72 -14.57
N LYS A 132 5.11 -28.61 -15.31
CA LYS A 132 6.05 -28.30 -16.41
C LYS A 132 7.34 -27.66 -15.87
N ASN A 133 8.06 -28.40 -15.04
CA ASN A 133 9.18 -27.88 -14.25
C ASN A 133 10.35 -27.33 -15.09
N GLU A 134 10.62 -27.87 -16.28
CA GLU A 134 11.65 -27.34 -17.19
C GLU A 134 11.32 -25.91 -17.65
N GLN A 135 10.05 -25.62 -17.95
CA GLN A 135 9.59 -24.27 -18.31
C GLN A 135 9.57 -23.32 -17.10
N ALA A 136 9.38 -23.85 -15.89
CA ALA A 136 9.53 -23.08 -14.67
C ALA A 136 11.00 -22.68 -14.43
N ILE A 137 11.96 -23.60 -14.66
CA ILE A 137 13.40 -23.36 -14.57
C ILE A 137 13.84 -22.23 -15.50
N GLU A 138 13.64 -22.39 -16.80
CA GLU A 138 12.96 -21.37 -17.61
C GLU A 138 12.90 -19.94 -17.04
N CYS A 139 11.68 -19.65 -16.61
CA CYS A 139 11.22 -18.42 -15.99
C CYS A 139 12.11 -17.99 -14.81
N PHE A 140 12.24 -18.82 -13.78
CA PHE A 140 12.96 -18.46 -12.55
C PHE A 140 14.44 -18.15 -12.81
N ARG A 141 15.08 -18.80 -13.78
CA ARG A 141 16.47 -18.51 -14.14
C ARG A 141 16.65 -17.07 -14.61
N ALA A 142 15.75 -16.52 -15.44
CA ALA A 142 15.93 -15.12 -15.83
C ALA A 142 15.38 -14.10 -14.85
N VAL A 143 14.44 -14.48 -13.97
CA VAL A 143 14.13 -13.65 -12.78
C VAL A 143 15.38 -13.53 -11.90
N TYR A 144 16.04 -14.65 -11.59
CA TYR A 144 17.29 -14.66 -10.82
C TYR A 144 18.45 -13.95 -11.52
N ARG A 145 18.49 -13.91 -12.86
CA ARG A 145 19.48 -13.11 -13.60
C ARG A 145 19.20 -11.61 -13.53
N ALA A 146 17.93 -11.22 -13.54
CA ALA A 146 17.54 -9.82 -13.39
C ALA A 146 17.78 -9.32 -11.96
N ASP A 147 17.50 -10.16 -10.96
CA ASP A 147 17.74 -9.88 -9.55
C ASP A 147 18.34 -11.10 -8.84
N SER A 148 19.67 -11.10 -8.72
CA SER A 148 20.41 -12.20 -8.10
C SER A 148 20.58 -12.09 -6.59
N ALA A 149 20.07 -11.00 -6.01
CA ALA A 149 20.09 -10.71 -4.57
C ALA A 149 18.78 -11.11 -3.88
N ASP A 150 17.70 -11.32 -4.64
CA ASP A 150 16.42 -11.77 -4.09
C ASP A 150 16.46 -13.25 -3.65
N PRO A 151 16.23 -13.55 -2.34
CA PRO A 151 16.29 -14.91 -1.82
C PRO A 151 15.12 -15.78 -2.30
N TYR A 152 13.93 -15.21 -2.56
CA TYR A 152 12.74 -15.94 -2.98
C TYR A 152 12.85 -16.42 -4.43
N ALA A 153 13.34 -15.57 -5.34
CA ALA A 153 13.66 -15.92 -6.72
C ALA A 153 14.71 -17.03 -6.79
N ALA A 154 15.79 -16.89 -6.01
CA ALA A 154 16.83 -17.92 -5.89
C ALA A 154 16.27 -19.24 -5.33
N TYR A 155 15.38 -19.16 -4.33
CA TYR A 155 14.72 -20.33 -3.73
C TYR A 155 13.81 -21.06 -4.71
N LYS A 156 12.95 -20.34 -5.44
CA LYS A 156 12.07 -20.93 -6.46
C LYS A 156 12.85 -21.54 -7.61
N TYR A 157 13.95 -20.90 -8.02
CA TYR A 157 14.85 -21.49 -8.99
C TYR A 157 15.48 -22.81 -8.46
N ALA A 158 15.94 -22.82 -7.21
CA ALA A 158 16.49 -24.02 -6.57
C ALA A 158 15.45 -25.15 -6.46
N GLU A 159 14.22 -24.82 -6.06
CA GLU A 159 13.10 -25.75 -5.96
C GLU A 159 12.83 -26.43 -7.30
N ALA A 160 12.73 -25.64 -8.37
CA ALA A 160 12.49 -26.15 -9.72
C ALA A 160 13.66 -27.00 -10.25
N LEU A 161 14.92 -26.64 -9.96
CA LEU A 161 16.09 -27.46 -10.31
C LEU A 161 16.05 -28.83 -9.62
N ILE A 162 15.68 -28.88 -8.34
CA ILE A 162 15.61 -30.12 -7.57
C ILE A 162 14.48 -31.01 -8.10
N SER A 163 13.33 -30.44 -8.51
CA SER A 163 12.18 -31.22 -8.98
C SER A 163 12.47 -31.99 -10.27
N VAL A 164 13.32 -31.47 -11.15
CA VAL A 164 13.79 -32.17 -12.38
C VAL A 164 15.03 -33.04 -12.15
N GLY A 165 15.49 -33.18 -10.91
CA GLY A 165 16.65 -34.02 -10.56
C GLY A 165 18.03 -33.36 -10.70
N ARG A 166 18.12 -32.06 -11.00
CA ARG A 166 19.38 -31.29 -11.02
C ARG A 166 19.80 -30.90 -9.60
N LYS A 167 20.01 -31.92 -8.75
CA LYS A 167 20.16 -31.80 -7.30
C LYS A 167 21.39 -30.97 -6.90
N GLU A 168 22.53 -31.17 -7.55
CA GLU A 168 23.77 -30.47 -7.20
C GLU A 168 23.67 -28.97 -7.46
N GLU A 169 23.03 -28.57 -8.56
CA GLU A 169 22.78 -27.16 -8.88
C GLU A 169 21.77 -26.55 -7.91
N GLY A 170 20.67 -27.25 -7.63
CA GLY A 170 19.68 -26.81 -6.66
C GLY A 170 20.23 -26.67 -5.25
N THR A 171 21.07 -27.60 -4.79
CA THR A 171 21.76 -27.52 -3.50
C THR A 171 22.66 -26.29 -3.40
N ARG A 172 23.46 -25.98 -4.43
CA ARG A 172 24.28 -24.75 -4.47
C ARG A 172 23.42 -23.48 -4.42
N MET A 173 22.27 -23.50 -5.09
CA MET A 173 21.34 -22.37 -5.04
C MET A 173 20.74 -22.22 -3.64
N LEU A 174 20.35 -23.32 -2.97
CA LEU A 174 19.87 -23.28 -1.58
C LEU A 174 20.92 -22.77 -0.59
N GLU A 175 22.20 -23.15 -0.76
CA GLU A 175 23.32 -22.60 0.03
C GLU A 175 23.40 -21.07 -0.15
N LYS A 176 23.21 -20.57 -1.38
CA LYS A 176 23.17 -19.13 -1.66
C LYS A 176 21.95 -18.46 -1.01
N VAL A 177 20.77 -19.09 -1.04
CA VAL A 177 19.56 -18.54 -0.39
C VAL A 177 19.80 -18.33 1.10
N ILE A 178 20.36 -19.31 1.81
CA ILE A 178 20.64 -19.18 3.26
C ILE A 178 21.71 -18.12 3.55
N THR A 179 22.61 -17.86 2.58
CA THR A 179 23.58 -16.77 2.70
C THR A 179 22.92 -15.40 2.55
N LEU A 180 21.93 -15.28 1.67
CA LEU A 180 21.17 -14.04 1.44
C LEU A 180 20.16 -13.78 2.57
N ASP A 181 19.46 -14.82 2.99
CA ASP A 181 18.47 -14.78 4.07
C ASP A 181 18.68 -16.00 5.01
N PRO A 182 19.42 -15.80 6.11
CA PRO A 182 19.62 -16.82 7.15
C PRO A 182 18.35 -17.20 7.92
N GLY A 183 17.26 -16.44 7.75
CA GLY A 183 15.94 -16.67 8.35
C GLY A 183 15.02 -17.51 7.47
N CYS A 184 15.37 -17.82 6.22
CA CYS A 184 14.51 -18.56 5.29
C CYS A 184 14.30 -20.02 5.72
N VAL A 185 13.30 -20.26 6.57
CA VAL A 185 12.94 -21.57 7.15
C VAL A 185 12.79 -22.65 6.08
N SER A 186 12.09 -22.28 5.00
CA SER A 186 11.83 -23.10 3.83
C SER A 186 13.10 -23.54 3.09
N ALA A 187 14.12 -22.68 3.00
CA ALA A 187 15.40 -23.03 2.38
C ALA A 187 16.25 -23.90 3.30
N VAL A 188 16.30 -23.59 4.60
CA VAL A 188 17.04 -24.38 5.60
C VAL A 188 16.55 -25.83 5.63
N TYR A 189 15.23 -26.05 5.71
CA TYR A 189 14.66 -27.39 5.73
C TYR A 189 14.97 -28.19 4.46
N ARG A 190 14.85 -27.54 3.29
CA ARG A 190 15.11 -28.20 2.00
C ARG A 190 16.58 -28.54 1.84
N LEU A 191 17.50 -27.64 2.23
CA LEU A 191 18.93 -27.91 2.17
C LEU A 191 19.31 -29.05 3.12
N ALA A 192 18.77 -29.07 4.34
CA ALA A 192 18.96 -30.16 5.29
C ALA A 192 18.55 -31.52 4.68
N THR A 193 17.37 -31.55 4.05
CA THR A 193 16.85 -32.74 3.36
C THR A 193 17.73 -33.16 2.18
N GLN A 194 18.26 -32.22 1.40
CA GLN A 194 19.19 -32.54 0.31
C GLN A 194 20.50 -33.13 0.84
N TYR A 195 21.12 -32.50 1.85
CA TYR A 195 22.34 -33.04 2.45
C TYR A 195 22.13 -34.42 3.09
N GLN A 196 20.98 -34.65 3.72
CA GLN A 196 20.62 -35.97 4.24
C GLN A 196 20.58 -37.01 3.11
N ARG A 197 19.94 -36.70 1.98
CA ARG A 197 19.86 -37.58 0.81
C ARG A 197 21.23 -37.81 0.16
N MET A 198 22.14 -36.86 0.25
CA MET A 198 23.52 -36.96 -0.22
C MET A 198 24.46 -37.67 0.76
N GLY A 199 23.97 -38.11 1.94
CA GLY A 199 24.79 -38.75 2.97
C GLY A 199 25.67 -37.79 3.78
N GLN A 200 25.53 -36.47 3.60
CA GLN A 200 26.25 -35.44 4.36
C GLN A 200 25.57 -35.21 5.72
N ARG A 201 25.63 -36.23 6.58
CA ARG A 201 24.86 -36.29 7.84
C ARG A 201 25.16 -35.13 8.78
N GLU A 202 26.42 -34.72 8.92
CA GLU A 202 26.81 -33.61 9.81
C GLU A 202 26.17 -32.29 9.40
N LYS A 203 26.26 -31.93 8.11
CA LYS A 203 25.62 -30.72 7.57
C LYS A 203 24.10 -30.77 7.64
N ALA A 204 23.51 -31.94 7.42
CA ALA A 204 22.07 -32.11 7.55
C ALA A 204 21.61 -31.88 9.01
N MET A 205 22.32 -32.47 9.98
CA MET A 205 22.00 -32.32 11.39
C MET A 205 22.13 -30.87 11.86
N SER A 206 23.19 -30.15 11.46
CA SER A 206 23.33 -28.74 11.84
C SER A 206 22.19 -27.87 11.30
N LEU A 207 21.74 -28.11 10.06
CA LEU A 207 20.61 -27.39 9.48
C LEU A 207 19.27 -27.80 10.08
N PHE A 208 19.09 -29.05 10.52
CA PHE A 208 17.87 -29.46 11.23
C PHE A 208 17.75 -28.82 12.60
N GLU A 209 18.86 -28.69 13.34
CA GLU A 209 18.87 -27.91 14.59
C GLU A 209 18.55 -26.44 14.31
N ARG A 210 19.16 -25.85 13.27
CA ARG A 210 18.83 -24.48 12.86
C ARG A 210 17.36 -24.31 12.47
N PHE A 211 16.78 -25.26 11.74
CA PHE A 211 15.36 -25.26 11.40
C PHE A 211 14.48 -25.29 12.65
N LYS A 212 14.86 -26.08 13.67
CA LYS A 212 14.15 -26.14 14.95
C LYS A 212 14.26 -24.82 15.71
N GLU A 213 15.43 -24.18 15.75
CA GLU A 213 15.61 -22.85 16.33
C GLU A 213 14.71 -21.82 15.65
N LEU A 214 14.76 -21.75 14.32
CA LEU A 214 13.95 -20.82 13.54
C LEU A 214 12.46 -21.03 13.76
N LYS A 215 11.98 -22.29 13.71
CA LYS A 215 10.57 -22.60 13.95
C LYS A 215 10.13 -22.28 15.38
N THR A 216 11.01 -22.45 16.36
CA THR A 216 10.72 -22.09 17.75
C THR A 216 10.63 -20.57 17.91
N ALA A 217 11.45 -19.81 17.18
CA ALA A 217 11.35 -18.35 17.11
C ALA A 217 10.07 -17.89 16.38
N GLU A 218 9.70 -18.56 15.29
CA GLU A 218 8.48 -18.33 14.48
C GLU A 218 7.19 -18.45 15.32
N LEU A 219 7.18 -19.38 16.28
CA LEU A 219 6.06 -19.57 17.21
C LEU A 219 6.01 -18.53 18.35
N THR A 220 6.99 -17.64 18.44
CA THR A 220 7.10 -16.62 19.50
C THR A 220 6.98 -15.16 19.02
N GLY A 221 6.91 -14.93 17.71
CA GLY A 221 6.61 -13.62 17.12
C GLY A 221 6.46 -13.76 15.61
N GLY A 222 5.34 -13.28 15.07
CA GLY A 222 4.91 -13.46 13.68
C GLY A 222 6.02 -13.19 12.66
N SER A 223 6.54 -14.25 12.05
CA SER A 223 7.49 -14.14 10.95
C SER A 223 7.26 -15.27 9.96
N PHE A 224 6.63 -14.93 8.84
CA PHE A 224 6.53 -15.67 7.58
C PHE A 224 6.23 -17.17 7.67
N THR A 225 4.93 -17.44 7.77
CA THR A 225 4.31 -18.75 7.68
C THR A 225 4.79 -19.57 6.49
N VAL A 226 4.94 -20.88 6.71
CA VAL A 226 4.91 -21.92 5.65
C VAL A 226 3.50 -22.00 5.03
N LEU A 227 3.01 -20.89 4.48
CA LEU A 227 1.77 -20.82 3.72
C LEU A 227 2.08 -20.50 2.27
N LYS A 228 1.38 -21.17 1.35
CA LYS A 228 1.29 -20.80 -0.06
C LYS A 228 0.24 -19.69 -0.21
N GLY A 229 0.43 -18.58 0.50
CA GLY A 229 -0.48 -17.44 0.47
C GLY A 229 -0.01 -16.41 -0.55
N TYR A 230 -0.94 -15.57 -1.01
CA TYR A 230 -0.61 -14.28 -1.58
C TYR A 230 0.26 -13.46 -0.60
N GLY A 231 1.22 -12.68 -1.11
CA GLY A 231 2.24 -11.97 -0.29
C GLY A 231 3.42 -12.83 0.23
N THR A 232 3.20 -14.09 0.61
CA THR A 232 4.24 -14.92 1.28
C THR A 232 5.31 -15.50 0.34
N ILE A 233 5.10 -15.42 -0.98
CA ILE A 233 5.99 -16.01 -2.01
C ILE A 233 7.09 -15.01 -2.43
N GLY A 234 7.06 -13.78 -1.89
CA GLY A 234 8.02 -12.71 -2.13
C GLY A 234 7.49 -11.63 -3.05
N LYS A 235 8.25 -10.53 -3.16
CA LYS A 235 7.84 -9.28 -3.84
C LYS A 235 7.34 -9.43 -5.29
N TYR A 236 7.80 -10.46 -6.01
CA TYR A 236 7.39 -10.70 -7.39
C TYR A 236 5.99 -11.34 -7.53
N TYR A 237 5.35 -11.67 -6.41
CA TYR A 237 4.01 -12.23 -6.28
C TYR A 237 3.07 -11.28 -5.52
N MET A 238 3.29 -9.98 -5.66
CA MET A 238 2.45 -8.92 -5.09
C MET A 238 1.82 -8.10 -6.22
N ALA A 239 0.68 -7.48 -5.93
CA ALA A 239 0.02 -6.55 -6.83
C ALA A 239 0.97 -5.39 -7.19
N LEU A 240 0.94 -5.01 -8.46
CA LEU A 240 1.63 -3.81 -8.93
C LEU A 240 0.77 -2.57 -8.67
N GLY A 241 1.43 -1.46 -8.40
CA GLY A 241 0.82 -0.13 -8.36
C GLY A 241 0.55 0.43 -9.76
N ALA A 242 0.02 1.65 -9.82
CA ALA A 242 -0.38 2.30 -11.07
C ALA A 242 0.76 2.99 -11.85
N ASP A 243 2.02 2.58 -11.62
CA ASP A 243 3.20 3.28 -12.11
C ASP A 243 3.32 3.32 -13.64
N ASP A 244 2.70 2.37 -14.34
CA ASP A 244 2.68 2.22 -15.80
C ASP A 244 1.32 2.61 -16.43
N LEU A 245 0.53 3.43 -15.73
CA LEU A 245 -0.75 3.94 -16.22
C LEU A 245 -0.57 4.56 -17.62
N PRO A 246 -1.25 4.03 -18.67
CA PRO A 246 -1.11 4.54 -20.03
C PRO A 246 -1.85 5.88 -20.16
N LEU A 247 -1.19 6.96 -19.73
CA LEU A 247 -1.71 8.30 -19.86
C LEU A 247 -1.64 8.75 -21.33
N SER A 248 -2.77 9.20 -21.86
CA SER A 248 -2.78 9.94 -23.12
C SER A 248 -2.01 11.26 -22.93
N GLN A 249 -1.05 11.56 -23.82
CA GLN A 249 -0.32 12.83 -23.79
C GLN A 249 -1.25 13.97 -24.23
N VAL A 250 -2.12 14.40 -23.32
CA VAL A 250 -2.90 15.62 -23.45
C VAL A 250 -2.05 16.75 -22.87
N PRO A 251 -2.00 17.95 -23.49
CA PRO A 251 -1.48 19.12 -22.79
C PRO A 251 -2.33 19.30 -21.54
N LEU A 252 -1.72 19.04 -20.38
CA LEU A 252 -2.34 19.20 -19.07
C LEU A 252 -3.09 20.53 -19.04
N GLU A 253 -4.42 20.49 -18.95
CA GLU A 253 -5.07 21.50 -18.13
C GLU A 253 -4.42 21.32 -16.77
N THR A 254 -3.60 22.31 -16.39
CA THR A 254 -2.89 22.29 -15.13
C THR A 254 -3.94 22.31 -14.02
N ARG A 255 -4.35 21.12 -13.58
CA ARG A 255 -4.86 20.95 -12.22
C ARG A 255 -3.77 21.51 -11.33
N THR A 256 -4.16 22.46 -10.49
CA THR A 256 -3.21 23.15 -9.64
C THR A 256 -2.74 22.18 -8.57
N VAL A 257 -1.61 21.51 -8.80
CA VAL A 257 -1.01 20.57 -7.82
C VAL A 257 -0.32 21.36 -6.72
N PHE A 258 -1.10 22.09 -5.93
CA PHE A 258 -0.71 23.23 -5.08
C PHE A 258 -0.47 24.52 -5.86
N SER A 259 -1.33 25.50 -5.57
CA SER A 259 -1.15 26.85 -6.09
C SER A 259 0.07 27.45 -5.42
N PRO A 260 0.91 28.24 -6.12
CA PRO A 260 1.85 29.13 -5.42
C PRO A 260 1.12 30.10 -4.49
N ASP A 261 -0.19 30.29 -4.66
CA ASP A 261 -1.01 31.10 -3.78
C ASP A 261 -1.23 30.38 -2.43
N ILE A 262 -0.54 30.88 -1.40
CA ILE A 262 -0.74 30.45 -0.02
C ILE A 262 -2.13 30.90 0.44
N LYS A 263 -3.06 29.95 0.52
CA LYS A 263 -4.37 30.16 1.17
C LYS A 263 -4.18 30.04 2.68
N ARG A 264 -4.67 31.04 3.42
CA ARG A 264 -4.77 30.95 4.87
C ARG A 264 -6.09 30.31 5.21
N LEU A 265 -6.03 29.22 5.96
CA LEU A 265 -7.19 28.74 6.69
C LEU A 265 -7.38 29.69 7.86
N ASP A 266 -8.59 30.21 8.05
CA ASP A 266 -8.93 31.17 9.10
C ASP A 266 -8.98 30.45 10.48
N THR A 267 -7.86 29.83 10.86
CA THR A 267 -7.68 29.06 12.09
C THR A 267 -6.51 29.61 12.89
N GLU A 268 -6.69 29.72 14.21
CA GLU A 268 -5.64 30.17 15.12
C GLU A 268 -5.03 28.96 15.85
N VAL A 269 -3.72 28.78 15.71
CA VAL A 269 -2.98 27.74 16.44
C VAL A 269 -2.56 28.30 17.80
N LEU A 270 -3.21 27.86 18.88
CA LEU A 270 -2.91 28.30 20.25
C LEU A 270 -2.15 27.22 21.01
N ALA A 271 -1.14 27.52 21.82
CA ALA A 271 -0.47 26.46 22.59
C ALA A 271 -1.46 25.71 23.52
N TRP A 272 -1.34 24.39 23.58
CA TRP A 272 -2.13 23.58 24.50
C TRP A 272 -1.39 23.39 25.82
N ASP A 273 -1.97 23.90 26.91
CA ASP A 273 -1.58 23.58 28.29
C ASP A 273 -2.22 22.25 28.73
N CYS A 274 -1.46 21.16 28.64
CA CYS A 274 -1.89 19.84 29.12
C CYS A 274 -1.35 19.59 30.54
N PRO A 275 -1.95 18.68 31.33
CA PRO A 275 -1.42 18.31 32.65
C PRO A 275 -0.03 17.70 32.52
N GLY A 276 1.00 18.55 32.48
CA GLY A 276 2.37 18.11 32.28
C GLY A 276 3.24 19.02 31.42
N GLY A 277 2.70 19.74 30.44
CA GLY A 277 3.52 20.58 29.58
C GLY A 277 2.74 21.27 28.46
N THR A 278 3.46 21.83 27.50
CA THR A 278 2.90 22.68 26.44
C THR A 278 3.16 22.10 25.06
N ILE A 279 2.10 21.89 24.26
CA ILE A 279 2.22 21.46 22.86
C ILE A 279 2.04 22.69 21.97
N SER A 280 3.06 22.98 21.14
CA SER A 280 3.10 24.21 20.31
C SER A 280 2.83 23.99 18.82
N LEU A 281 2.77 22.74 18.36
CA LEU A 281 2.58 22.38 16.96
C LEU A 281 1.58 21.24 16.84
N PRO A 282 0.30 21.51 16.52
CA PRO A 282 -0.66 20.45 16.29
C PRO A 282 -0.45 19.76 14.94
N GLY A 283 -1.04 18.57 14.82
CA GLY A 283 -0.94 17.71 13.66
C GLY A 283 -1.85 18.09 12.51
N ILE A 284 -1.42 17.66 11.34
CA ILE A 284 -2.13 17.75 10.06
C ILE A 284 -2.12 16.36 9.42
N ALA A 285 -3.23 16.00 8.79
CA ALA A 285 -3.33 14.85 7.89
C ALA A 285 -3.93 15.34 6.57
N ALA A 286 -3.54 14.70 5.46
CA ALA A 286 -4.06 14.99 4.13
C ALA A 286 -4.40 13.69 3.43
N GLY A 287 -5.54 13.66 2.74
CA GLY A 287 -6.10 12.49 2.07
C GLY A 287 -7.35 12.88 1.30
N ASP A 288 -7.77 12.07 0.34
CA ASP A 288 -9.03 12.24 -0.38
C ASP A 288 -10.13 11.58 0.45
N VAL A 289 -10.87 12.37 1.23
CA VAL A 289 -11.78 11.85 2.27
C VAL A 289 -13.20 11.70 1.73
N ASP A 290 -13.59 12.45 0.71
CA ASP A 290 -14.90 12.31 0.06
C ASP A 290 -14.88 11.60 -1.30
N GLY A 291 -13.72 11.10 -1.71
CA GLY A 291 -13.54 10.24 -2.87
C GLY A 291 -13.73 10.99 -4.20
N ASP A 292 -13.66 12.31 -4.18
CA ASP A 292 -13.81 13.15 -5.38
C ASP A 292 -12.51 13.28 -6.19
N GLY A 293 -11.41 12.77 -5.64
CA GLY A 293 -10.09 12.78 -6.25
C GLY A 293 -9.26 14.02 -5.89
N ASP A 294 -9.78 14.94 -5.09
CA ASP A 294 -9.11 16.10 -4.52
C ASP A 294 -8.58 15.83 -3.10
N ILE A 295 -7.39 16.38 -2.79
CA ILE A 295 -6.76 16.14 -1.49
C ILE A 295 -7.35 17.11 -0.47
N ASP A 296 -8.00 16.55 0.54
CA ASP A 296 -8.55 17.24 1.70
C ASP A 296 -7.53 17.31 2.85
N VAL A 297 -7.84 18.13 3.85
CA VAL A 297 -6.97 18.31 5.02
C VAL A 297 -7.74 18.25 6.34
N CYS A 298 -7.23 17.45 7.27
CA CYS A 298 -7.67 17.44 8.66
C CYS A 298 -6.62 18.12 9.52
N ILE A 299 -7.05 19.13 10.29
CA ILE A 299 -6.15 19.97 11.09
C ILE A 299 -6.65 19.98 12.53
N SER A 300 -5.75 19.61 13.44
CA SER A 300 -5.97 19.86 14.85
C SER A 300 -5.59 21.31 15.16
N SER A 301 -6.50 22.07 15.75
CA SER A 301 -6.12 23.29 16.50
C SER A 301 -5.86 22.91 17.95
N THR A 302 -5.30 23.86 18.72
CA THR A 302 -4.84 23.66 20.10
C THR A 302 -5.38 24.78 21.01
N GLY A 303 -5.44 24.56 22.34
CA GLY A 303 -6.14 25.43 23.31
C GLY A 303 -7.34 24.80 24.08
N THR A 304 -7.98 25.55 24.99
CA THR A 304 -9.10 25.04 25.83
C THR A 304 -10.41 24.80 25.07
N GLU A 305 -10.57 25.50 23.94
CA GLU A 305 -11.69 25.32 22.99
C GLU A 305 -11.23 24.71 21.66
N ALA A 306 -10.03 24.12 21.65
CA ALA A 306 -9.43 23.52 20.48
C ALA A 306 -10.30 22.47 19.81
N LYS A 307 -10.31 22.51 18.48
CA LYS A 307 -11.08 21.65 17.60
C LYS A 307 -10.17 21.01 16.57
N THR A 308 -10.39 19.73 16.31
CA THR A 308 -9.91 19.11 15.08
C THR A 308 -10.99 19.25 14.03
N SER A 309 -10.65 19.86 12.89
CA SER A 309 -11.59 20.15 11.82
C SER A 309 -11.12 19.54 10.50
N LEU A 310 -12.08 18.98 9.75
CA LEU A 310 -11.90 18.49 8.39
C LEU A 310 -12.25 19.59 7.39
N TRP A 311 -11.41 19.78 6.39
CA TRP A 311 -11.57 20.76 5.33
C TRP A 311 -11.52 20.08 3.98
N LEU A 312 -12.61 20.19 3.23
CA LEU A 312 -12.72 19.63 1.89
C LEU A 312 -12.21 20.61 0.85
N ASN A 313 -11.51 20.09 -0.15
CA ASN A 313 -10.91 20.85 -1.24
C ASN A 313 -11.77 20.81 -2.50
N ASP A 314 -12.07 21.95 -3.10
CA ASP A 314 -12.88 22.05 -4.32
C ASP A 314 -12.11 21.78 -5.65
N GLY A 315 -10.88 21.26 -5.54
CA GLY A 315 -9.96 21.01 -6.66
C GLY A 315 -9.32 22.24 -7.30
N ALA A 316 -9.82 23.43 -6.98
CA ALA A 316 -9.20 24.72 -7.34
C ALA A 316 -8.33 25.29 -6.22
N GLY A 317 -8.19 24.55 -5.10
CA GLY A 317 -7.48 25.00 -3.90
C GLY A 317 -8.33 25.89 -3.00
N GLY A 318 -9.65 25.88 -3.18
CA GLY A 318 -10.61 26.41 -2.22
C GLY A 318 -10.93 25.36 -1.16
N PHE A 319 -10.77 25.72 0.10
CA PHE A 319 -11.05 24.82 1.22
C PHE A 319 -12.27 25.31 2.01
N SER A 320 -13.18 24.40 2.34
CA SER A 320 -14.32 24.66 3.22
C SER A 320 -14.35 23.68 4.39
N GLU A 321 -14.57 24.20 5.61
CA GLU A 321 -14.72 23.35 6.79
C GLU A 321 -16.00 22.51 6.65
N SER A 322 -15.83 21.19 6.65
CA SER A 322 -16.91 20.21 6.55
C SER A 322 -17.40 19.77 7.92
N ALA A 323 -16.47 19.39 8.81
CA ALA A 323 -16.81 18.84 10.12
C ALA A 323 -15.83 19.24 11.22
N THR A 324 -16.33 19.32 12.47
CA THR A 324 -15.51 19.36 13.69
C THR A 324 -15.56 17.98 14.35
N LEU A 325 -14.42 17.29 14.38
CA LEU A 325 -14.32 15.86 14.73
C LEU A 325 -14.13 15.64 16.24
N GLY A 326 -13.40 16.52 16.91
CA GLY A 326 -13.13 16.34 18.33
C GLY A 326 -12.50 17.55 18.98
N ARG A 327 -12.49 17.52 20.32
CA ARG A 327 -11.70 18.45 21.14
C ARG A 327 -10.45 17.72 21.59
N LYS A 328 -9.33 18.44 21.75
CA LYS A 328 -8.06 17.88 22.27
C LYS A 328 -7.35 16.89 21.32
N GLY A 329 -7.56 17.02 20.01
CA GLY A 329 -6.77 16.29 19.01
C GLY A 329 -5.33 16.82 18.92
N VAL A 330 -4.38 15.92 18.71
CA VAL A 330 -2.94 16.19 18.58
C VAL A 330 -2.44 15.74 17.22
N CYS A 331 -2.72 14.49 16.82
CA CYS A 331 -2.18 13.89 15.61
C CYS A 331 -3.27 13.14 14.83
N PRO A 332 -3.94 13.79 13.86
CA PRO A 332 -4.80 13.09 12.92
C PRO A 332 -3.95 12.20 12.00
N CYS A 333 -4.47 11.03 11.64
CA CYS A 333 -3.86 10.05 10.74
C CYS A 333 -4.97 9.44 9.88
N PHE A 334 -4.82 9.55 8.57
CA PHE A 334 -5.75 8.94 7.61
C PHE A 334 -5.25 7.56 7.19
N GLY A 335 -6.19 6.64 6.96
CA GLY A 335 -5.96 5.34 6.32
C GLY A 335 -7.22 4.47 6.38
N ASP A 336 -7.37 3.57 5.43
CA ASP A 336 -8.48 2.61 5.34
C ASP A 336 -8.23 1.45 6.32
N VAL A 337 -8.83 1.52 7.51
CA VAL A 337 -8.51 0.64 8.64
C VAL A 337 -9.39 -0.60 8.65
N ASP A 338 -10.65 -0.49 8.23
CA ASP A 338 -11.56 -1.63 8.12
C ASP A 338 -11.57 -2.28 6.72
N ASN A 339 -10.81 -1.72 5.78
CA ASN A 339 -10.58 -2.24 4.44
C ASN A 339 -11.86 -2.23 3.58
N ASP A 340 -12.73 -1.24 3.80
CA ASP A 340 -13.95 -1.03 3.01
C ASP A 340 -13.72 -0.20 1.75
N GLY A 341 -12.54 0.43 1.64
CA GLY A 341 -12.10 1.24 0.50
C GLY A 341 -12.22 2.75 0.74
N ASP A 342 -12.76 3.17 1.88
CA ASP A 342 -12.92 4.55 2.27
C ASP A 342 -11.82 4.92 3.30
N ILE A 343 -11.26 6.13 3.19
CA ILE A 343 -10.18 6.54 4.09
C ILE A 343 -10.77 6.95 5.45
N ASP A 344 -10.48 6.17 6.48
CA ASP A 344 -10.85 6.46 7.87
C ASP A 344 -9.91 7.46 8.54
N LEU A 345 -10.31 7.96 9.71
CA LEU A 345 -9.50 8.83 10.53
C LEU A 345 -9.25 8.25 11.93
N TRP A 346 -7.98 8.12 12.26
CA TRP A 346 -7.53 7.99 13.63
C TRP A 346 -7.01 9.33 14.15
N LEU A 347 -7.50 9.75 15.32
CA LEU A 347 -7.14 11.01 15.95
C LEU A 347 -6.49 10.77 17.31
N GLY A 348 -5.17 10.91 17.33
CA GLY A 348 -4.42 10.88 18.57
C GLY A 348 -4.70 12.11 19.40
N CYS A 349 -4.95 11.92 20.69
CA CYS A 349 -5.44 12.96 21.58
C CYS A 349 -4.57 13.08 22.85
N ALA A 350 -4.83 14.09 23.67
CA ALA A 350 -4.50 13.98 25.10
C ALA A 350 -5.68 13.37 25.85
N GLY A 351 -5.42 12.21 26.44
CA GLY A 351 -6.43 11.30 26.93
C GLY A 351 -6.65 10.17 25.94
N ALA A 352 -7.88 9.69 25.88
CA ALA A 352 -8.24 8.62 24.96
C ALA A 352 -8.17 9.11 23.51
N ASP A 353 -7.51 8.33 22.66
CA ASP A 353 -7.50 8.52 21.21
C ASP A 353 -8.91 8.20 20.65
N LEU A 354 -9.21 8.76 19.49
CA LEU A 354 -10.50 8.62 18.82
C LEU A 354 -10.31 7.97 17.45
N TYR A 355 -11.26 7.14 17.04
CA TYR A 355 -11.33 6.53 15.72
C TYR A 355 -12.66 6.89 15.06
N PHE A 356 -12.60 7.24 13.78
CA PHE A 356 -13.73 7.64 12.96
C PHE A 356 -13.74 6.83 11.68
N GLU A 357 -14.86 6.17 11.41
CA GLU A 357 -15.15 5.47 10.17
C GLU A 357 -15.71 6.47 9.15
N ASN A 358 -15.32 6.33 7.89
CA ASN A 358 -15.79 7.17 6.80
C ASN A 358 -16.81 6.44 5.93
N ASP A 359 -17.76 7.16 5.34
CA ASP A 359 -18.76 6.60 4.42
C ASP A 359 -18.41 6.79 2.93
N GLY A 360 -17.15 7.16 2.67
CA GLY A 360 -16.64 7.49 1.34
C GLY A 360 -17.12 8.82 0.78
N LYS A 361 -17.80 9.66 1.57
CA LYS A 361 -18.31 10.98 1.17
C LYS A 361 -17.90 12.08 2.15
N GLY A 362 -16.88 11.80 2.96
CA GLY A 362 -16.38 12.73 3.97
C GLY A 362 -17.21 12.77 5.24
N ASN A 363 -18.20 11.88 5.43
CA ASN A 363 -18.96 11.82 6.67
C ASN A 363 -18.26 10.88 7.66
N LEU A 364 -17.43 11.47 8.51
CA LEU A 364 -16.71 10.76 9.56
C LEU A 364 -17.61 10.52 10.78
N GLU A 365 -17.98 9.27 11.02
CA GLU A 365 -18.73 8.83 12.20
C GLU A 365 -17.79 8.21 13.24
N ARG A 366 -17.98 8.57 14.51
CA ARG A 366 -17.13 8.03 15.58
C ARG A 366 -17.49 6.57 15.84
N ALA A 367 -16.53 5.67 15.67
CA ALA A 367 -16.69 4.27 15.99
C ALA A 367 -16.95 4.06 17.50
N GLU A 368 -17.89 3.17 17.84
CA GLU A 368 -18.20 2.76 19.21
C GLU A 368 -17.22 1.70 19.74
N THR A 369 -15.93 1.83 19.43
CA THR A 369 -14.90 0.92 19.92
C THR A 369 -14.47 1.28 21.35
N GLU A 370 -13.99 0.29 22.10
CA GLU A 370 -13.31 0.55 23.38
C GLU A 370 -12.16 1.55 23.13
N PRO A 371 -11.95 2.54 24.00
CA PRO A 371 -10.96 3.59 23.75
C PRO A 371 -9.57 2.99 23.49
N ILE A 372 -9.01 3.26 22.32
CA ILE A 372 -7.69 2.78 21.91
C ILE A 372 -6.62 3.54 22.70
N GLY A 373 -6.35 3.05 23.92
CA GLY A 373 -5.29 3.50 24.82
C GLY A 373 -5.40 4.93 25.38
N GLY A 374 -4.40 5.29 26.20
CA GLY A 374 -4.06 6.69 26.49
C GLY A 374 -4.75 7.40 27.66
N LYS A 375 -5.49 6.74 28.57
CA LYS A 375 -6.08 7.44 29.74
C LYS A 375 -4.98 8.13 30.58
N GLY A 376 -4.91 9.45 30.48
CA GLY A 376 -3.93 10.28 31.19
C GLY A 376 -2.58 10.47 30.46
N LEU A 377 -2.47 10.01 29.21
CA LEU A 377 -1.29 10.20 28.36
C LEU A 377 -1.64 11.13 27.18
N VAL A 378 -0.61 11.55 26.46
CA VAL A 378 -0.75 12.25 25.19
C VAL A 378 -0.15 11.42 24.08
N THR A 379 -0.89 11.19 23.01
CA THR A 379 -0.32 10.64 21.78
C THR A 379 0.28 11.76 20.95
N GLY A 380 1.61 11.82 20.92
CA GLY A 380 2.35 12.88 20.23
C GLY A 380 2.53 12.64 18.73
N CYS A 381 2.58 11.37 18.35
CA CYS A 381 2.71 10.94 16.97
C CYS A 381 2.10 9.54 16.87
N ALA A 382 1.34 9.30 15.82
CA ALA A 382 0.93 7.95 15.46
C ALA A 382 1.05 7.75 13.95
N ARG A 383 1.10 6.48 13.55
CA ARG A 383 1.08 6.07 12.14
C ARG A 383 0.23 4.83 12.00
N LEU A 384 -0.53 4.80 10.91
CA LEU A 384 -1.13 3.60 10.36
C LEU A 384 -0.07 2.88 9.53
N VAL A 385 0.15 1.61 9.83
CA VAL A 385 1.17 0.78 9.16
C VAL A 385 0.74 -0.68 9.22
N ASP A 386 0.86 -1.40 8.12
CA ASP A 386 0.75 -2.86 8.13
C ASP A 386 2.04 -3.45 8.71
N PHE A 387 2.06 -3.68 10.03
CA PHE A 387 3.28 -4.05 10.76
C PHE A 387 3.62 -5.53 10.60
N ASP A 388 2.61 -6.41 10.59
CA ASP A 388 2.81 -7.84 10.44
C ASP A 388 2.71 -8.34 8.99
N SER A 389 2.50 -7.42 8.04
CA SER A 389 2.45 -7.67 6.59
C SER A 389 1.34 -8.62 6.18
N ASP A 390 0.22 -8.58 6.90
CA ASP A 390 -0.92 -9.44 6.58
C ASP A 390 -1.91 -8.76 5.63
N GLY A 391 -1.86 -7.44 5.47
CA GLY A 391 -2.68 -6.63 4.58
C GLY A 391 -3.75 -5.75 5.24
N ASP A 392 -3.78 -5.61 6.57
CA ASP A 392 -4.56 -4.57 7.26
C ASP A 392 -3.67 -3.57 8.01
N LEU A 393 -4.19 -2.35 8.19
CA LEU A 393 -3.42 -1.28 8.83
C LEU A 393 -3.50 -1.40 10.36
N ASP A 394 -2.33 -1.45 10.99
CA ASP A 394 -2.14 -1.41 12.44
C ASP A 394 -1.88 0.01 12.95
N PHE A 395 -2.15 0.25 14.24
CA PHE A 395 -1.86 1.54 14.87
C PHE A 395 -0.56 1.51 15.67
N LEU A 396 0.43 2.29 15.23
CA LEU A 396 1.63 2.60 16.01
C LEU A 396 1.49 3.98 16.64
N ALA A 397 1.55 4.07 17.97
CA ALA A 397 1.38 5.31 18.73
C ALA A 397 2.55 5.58 19.70
N PHE A 398 3.17 6.76 19.58
CA PHE A 398 4.21 7.25 20.48
C PHE A 398 3.62 8.21 21.50
N ARG A 399 3.80 7.88 22.78
CA ARG A 399 3.10 8.53 23.89
C ARG A 399 4.05 9.16 24.89
N PHE A 400 3.54 10.17 25.58
CA PHE A 400 4.23 10.78 26.70
C PHE A 400 3.25 11.11 27.81
N ALA A 401 3.72 11.03 29.06
CA ALA A 401 2.96 11.41 30.23
C ALA A 401 3.05 12.92 30.49
N ARG A 402 4.21 13.52 30.15
CA ARG A 402 4.51 14.91 30.48
C ARG A 402 5.52 15.54 29.51
N GLY A 403 5.32 16.80 29.13
CA GLY A 403 6.34 17.57 28.39
C GLY A 403 5.76 18.45 27.28
N GLY A 404 6.65 19.07 26.50
CA GLY A 404 6.28 19.91 25.37
C GLY A 404 7.02 19.57 24.08
N VAL A 405 6.48 20.05 22.97
CA VAL A 405 7.06 19.87 21.61
C VAL A 405 7.46 21.24 21.06
N PRO A 406 8.72 21.46 20.63
CA PRO A 406 9.83 20.50 20.65
C PRO A 406 10.34 20.20 22.07
N ALA A 407 10.91 19.01 22.27
CA ALA A 407 11.36 18.53 23.58
C ALA A 407 12.44 19.45 24.20
N GLY A 408 12.07 20.15 25.27
CA GLY A 408 12.99 20.84 26.17
C GLY A 408 13.34 20.00 27.40
N GLY A 409 14.07 20.59 28.36
CA GLY A 409 14.42 19.93 29.63
C GLY A 409 13.20 19.75 30.54
N GLY A 410 12.44 18.67 30.34
CA GLY A 410 11.25 18.34 31.14
C GLY A 410 10.25 17.42 30.41
N PHE A 411 10.74 16.34 29.79
CA PHE A 411 9.93 15.36 29.07
C PHE A 411 9.92 14.03 29.84
N GLU A 412 8.73 13.44 30.01
CA GLU A 412 8.51 12.13 30.61
C GLU A 412 7.86 11.23 29.55
N PRO A 413 8.63 10.32 28.92
CA PRO A 413 8.07 9.37 27.97
C PRO A 413 7.06 8.45 28.66
N ALA A 414 6.15 7.90 27.86
CA ALA A 414 5.28 6.81 28.28
C ALA A 414 5.40 5.67 27.28
N ALA A 415 5.00 4.47 27.72
CA ALA A 415 4.99 3.30 26.87
C ALA A 415 4.24 3.61 25.56
N SER A 416 4.94 3.37 24.46
CA SER A 416 4.32 3.40 23.13
C SER A 416 3.39 2.21 22.99
N SER A 417 2.38 2.34 22.14
CA SER A 417 1.46 1.25 21.82
C SER A 417 1.59 0.86 20.36
N LEU A 418 1.44 -0.43 20.10
CA LEU A 418 1.33 -1.01 18.76
C LEU A 418 0.12 -1.91 18.80
N TYR A 419 -0.97 -1.46 18.19
CA TYR A 419 -2.23 -2.19 18.16
C TYR A 419 -2.34 -2.94 16.83
N ASN A 420 -2.17 -4.27 16.89
CA ASN A 420 -2.43 -5.15 15.76
C ASN A 420 -3.92 -5.15 15.46
N ASN A 421 -4.32 -4.87 14.24
CA ASN A 421 -5.66 -5.08 13.76
C ASN A 421 -5.90 -6.59 13.57
N ASN A 422 -7.09 -7.06 13.95
CA ASN A 422 -7.47 -8.48 13.88
C ASN A 422 -8.50 -8.75 12.78
N ARG A 423 -8.85 -7.73 11.96
CA ARG A 423 -9.89 -7.77 10.91
C ARG A 423 -11.30 -8.14 11.36
N ASP A 424 -11.59 -8.06 12.65
CA ASP A 424 -12.91 -8.32 13.23
C ASP A 424 -13.44 -7.12 14.03
N GLY A 425 -12.85 -5.94 13.80
CA GLY A 425 -13.12 -4.71 14.53
C GLY A 425 -12.43 -4.66 15.91
N SER A 426 -11.61 -5.66 16.25
CA SER A 426 -10.81 -5.66 17.47
C SER A 426 -9.32 -5.39 17.22
N PHE A 427 -8.67 -4.82 18.23
CA PHE A 427 -7.26 -4.46 18.20
C PHE A 427 -6.51 -5.06 19.40
N THR A 428 -5.31 -5.59 19.16
CA THR A 428 -4.46 -6.21 20.19
C THR A 428 -3.19 -5.40 20.43
N ASP A 429 -2.96 -4.91 21.65
CA ASP A 429 -1.68 -4.26 21.97
C ASP A 429 -0.54 -5.30 22.03
N VAL A 430 0.39 -5.19 21.09
CA VAL A 430 1.56 -6.06 20.94
C VAL A 430 2.87 -5.32 21.22
N ALA A 431 2.84 -4.06 21.67
CA ALA A 431 4.04 -3.25 21.90
C ALA A 431 5.07 -3.92 22.82
N GLU A 432 4.61 -4.59 23.88
CA GLU A 432 5.48 -5.33 24.80
C GLU A 432 6.21 -6.47 24.09
N ARG A 433 5.53 -7.20 23.20
CA ARG A 433 6.08 -8.38 22.52
C ARG A 433 7.18 -8.01 21.55
N VAL A 434 7.06 -6.84 20.92
CA VAL A 434 8.02 -6.35 19.92
C VAL A 434 9.11 -5.44 20.51
N GLY A 435 9.12 -5.25 21.83
CA GLY A 435 10.15 -4.49 22.53
C GLY A 435 9.99 -2.96 22.46
N LEU A 436 8.79 -2.44 22.18
CA LEU A 436 8.49 -1.00 22.13
C LEU A 436 8.15 -0.39 23.51
N LYS A 437 8.68 -0.98 24.59
CA LYS A 437 8.60 -0.42 25.94
C LYS A 437 9.67 0.66 26.11
N PHE A 438 9.33 1.91 25.85
CA PHE A 438 10.15 3.07 26.21
C PHE A 438 9.54 3.85 27.38
#